data_AF-A0A1J5PPG6-F1
#
_entry.id   AF-A0A1J5PPG6-F1
#
_cell.length_a   1.000
_cell.length_b   1.000
_cell.length_c   1.000
_cell.angle_alpha   90.00
_cell.angle_beta   90.00
_cell.angle_gamma   90.00
#
_symmetry.space_group_name_H-M   'P 1'
#
loop_
_entity.id
_entity.type
_entity.pdbx_description
1 polymer ?
#
loop_
_entity_poly.entity_id
_entity_poly.type
_entity_poly.pdbx_seq_one_letter_code
_entity_poly.pdbx_strand_id
1 'polypeptide(L)'
;MLGAIAGILLADYYLVRQGELKVDDLYRRNGAYEYGNGWNIHAIIAFALGVLPCLPGYLVVSGVLDKASVNPGLVSLFDFGWFFSLLVAGAYYTITAKRS
;
A
#
# COMPACT_ATOMS: atom_id res chain seq x y z
N MET A 1 4.43 8.09 2.70
CA MET A 1 3.14 7.42 2.39
C MET A 1 3.01 6.96 0.95
N LEU A 2 3.62 7.64 -0.04
CA LEU A 2 3.67 7.17 -1.43
C LEU A 2 4.25 5.75 -1.57
N GLY A 3 5.12 5.35 -0.63
CA GLY A 3 5.70 4.02 -0.55
C GLY A 3 4.67 2.88 -0.54
N ALA A 4 3.51 3.03 0.10
CA ALA A 4 2.47 1.99 0.11
C ALA A 4 1.95 1.71 -1.29
N ILE A 5 1.63 2.76 -2.05
CA ILE A 5 1.16 2.65 -3.44
C ILE A 5 2.27 2.06 -4.32
N ALA A 6 3.50 2.56 -4.18
CA ALA A 6 4.64 2.05 -4.92
C ALA A 6 4.88 0.56 -4.65
N GLY A 7 4.79 0.13 -3.38
CA GLY A 7 4.91 -1.26 -2.97
C GLY A 7 3.84 -2.16 -3.58
N ILE A 8 2.58 -1.72 -3.58
CA ILE A 8 1.48 -2.45 -4.20
C ILE A 8 1.68 -2.57 -5.71
N LEU A 9 2.03 -1.48 -6.40
CA LEU A 9 2.25 -1.48 -7.84
C LEU A 9 3.44 -2.35 -8.26
N LEU A 10 4.56 -2.27 -7.53
CA LEU A 10 5.73 -3.12 -7.76
C LEU A 10 5.39 -4.59 -7.53
N ALA A 11 4.67 -4.90 -6.45
CA ALA A 11 4.22 -6.25 -6.15
C ALA A 11 3.27 -6.79 -7.22
N ASP A 12 2.28 -6.00 -7.64
CA ASP A 12 1.32 -6.40 -8.67
C ASP A 12 2.02 -6.69 -10.00
N TYR A 13 2.86 -5.75 -10.45
CA TYR A 13 3.50 -5.85 -11.75
C TYR A 13 4.60 -6.92 -11.79
N TYR A 14 5.57 -6.86 -10.89
CA TYR A 14 6.75 -7.72 -10.97
C TYR A 14 6.58 -9.08 -10.30
N LEU A 15 5.83 -9.18 -9.20
CA LEU A 15 5.73 -10.43 -8.42
C LEU A 15 4.48 -11.24 -8.75
N VAL A 16 3.32 -10.59 -8.85
CA VAL A 16 2.04 -11.28 -9.10
C VAL A 16 1.88 -11.58 -10.59
N ARG A 17 2.18 -10.60 -11.45
CA ARG A 17 1.96 -10.67 -12.90
C ARG A 17 3.22 -10.94 -13.71
N GLN A 18 4.38 -10.99 -13.05
CA GLN A 18 5.67 -11.32 -13.69
C GLN A 18 6.01 -10.44 -14.91
N GLY A 19 5.56 -9.18 -14.91
CA GLY A 19 5.76 -8.22 -16.00
C GLY A 19 4.71 -8.27 -17.12
N GLU A 20 3.75 -9.20 -17.08
CA GLU A 20 2.72 -9.33 -18.12
C GLU A 20 1.43 -8.63 -17.73
N LEU A 21 1.04 -7.62 -18.53
CA LEU A 21 -0.18 -6.85 -18.32
C LEU A 21 -1.11 -6.98 -19.53
N LYS A 22 -2.37 -7.37 -19.29
CA LYS A 22 -3.40 -7.43 -20.33
C LYS A 22 -3.93 -6.03 -20.59
N VAL A 23 -3.26 -5.29 -21.47
CA VAL A 23 -3.58 -3.88 -21.73
C VAL A 23 -5.04 -3.70 -22.17
N ASP A 24 -5.59 -4.60 -22.98
CA ASP A 24 -6.98 -4.52 -23.44
C ASP A 24 -8.00 -4.54 -22.28
N ASP A 25 -7.72 -5.32 -21.23
CA ASP A 25 -8.59 -5.46 -20.07
C ASP A 25 -8.54 -4.23 -19.15
N LEU A 26 -7.52 -3.35 -19.28
CA LEU A 26 -7.48 -2.09 -18.55
C LEU A 26 -8.54 -1.09 -19.06
N TYR A 27 -8.94 -1.20 -20.32
CA TYR A 27 -9.86 -0.27 -20.98
C TYR A 27 -11.29 -0.82 -21.11
N ARG A 28 -11.55 -2.04 -20.63
CA ARG A 28 -12.84 -2.72 -20.76
C ARG A 28 -13.48 -3.00 -19.40
N ARG A 29 -14.80 -2.87 -19.35
CA ARG A 29 -15.60 -3.43 -18.25
C ARG A 29 -15.68 -4.95 -18.40
N ASN A 30 -15.74 -5.68 -17.29
CA ASN A 30 -15.61 -7.13 -17.16
C ASN A 30 -14.24 -7.70 -17.56
N GLY A 31 -13.19 -6.87 -17.55
CA GLY A 31 -11.81 -7.32 -17.71
C GLY A 31 -11.20 -7.92 -16.44
N ALA A 32 -10.02 -8.52 -16.54
CA ALA A 32 -9.29 -9.11 -15.41
C ALA A 32 -9.00 -8.14 -14.24
N TYR A 33 -9.13 -6.83 -14.45
CA TYR A 33 -8.85 -5.77 -13.47
C TYR A 33 -10.11 -5.17 -12.83
N GLU A 34 -11.32 -5.68 -13.14
CA GLU A 34 -12.54 -5.16 -12.50
C GLU A 34 -12.72 -5.70 -11.05
N TYR A 35 -12.01 -6.76 -10.67
CA TYR A 35 -12.06 -7.36 -9.32
C TYR A 35 -13.51 -7.50 -8.81
N GLY A 36 -13.84 -6.96 -7.64
CA GLY A 36 -15.21 -6.86 -7.14
C GLY A 36 -15.79 -5.48 -7.42
N ASN A 37 -16.62 -5.35 -8.46
CA ASN A 37 -17.32 -4.10 -8.82
C ASN A 37 -16.38 -2.88 -9.05
N GLY A 38 -15.21 -3.11 -9.64
CA GLY A 38 -14.17 -2.11 -9.87
C GLY A 38 -13.16 -1.95 -8.72
N TRP A 39 -13.30 -2.70 -7.62
CA TRP A 39 -12.49 -2.52 -6.42
C TRP A 39 -11.65 -3.76 -6.08
N ASN A 40 -10.35 -3.53 -5.88
CA ASN A 40 -9.44 -4.52 -5.31
C ASN A 40 -9.33 -4.32 -3.79
N ILE A 41 -10.12 -5.08 -3.04
CA ILE A 41 -10.13 -5.02 -1.57
C ILE A 41 -8.75 -5.35 -0.97
N HIS A 42 -7.99 -6.26 -1.58
CA HIS A 42 -6.64 -6.58 -1.10
C HIS A 42 -5.67 -5.41 -1.28
N ALA A 43 -5.77 -4.64 -2.37
CA ALA A 43 -5.00 -3.41 -2.54
C ALA A 43 -5.36 -2.34 -1.50
N ILE A 44 -6.64 -2.20 -1.17
CA ILE A 44 -7.10 -1.25 -0.14
C ILE A 44 -6.56 -1.63 1.24
N ILE A 45 -6.65 -2.92 1.60
CA ILE A 45 -6.14 -3.41 2.89
C ILE A 45 -4.61 -3.27 2.93
N ALA A 46 -3.90 -3.61 1.85
CA ALA A 46 -2.46 -3.41 1.74
C ALA A 46 -2.06 -1.95 2.01
N PHE A 47 -2.80 -1.02 1.41
CA PHE A 47 -2.56 0.40 1.57
C PHE A 47 -2.80 0.85 3.00
N ALA A 48 -3.92 0.44 3.61
CA ALA A 48 -4.23 0.75 5.00
C ALA A 48 -3.15 0.22 5.96
N LEU A 49 -2.69 -1.02 5.77
CA LEU A 49 -1.63 -1.62 6.60
C LEU A 49 -0.29 -0.88 6.45
N GLY A 50 0.04 -0.40 5.26
CA GLY A 50 1.26 0.38 5.03
C GLY A 50 1.21 1.80 5.60
N VAL A 51 0.03 2.41 5.68
CA VAL A 51 -0.16 3.83 6.06
C VAL A 51 -0.50 4.01 7.53
N LEU A 52 -1.38 3.18 8.10
CA LEU A 52 -1.89 3.35 9.46
C LEU A 52 -0.80 3.41 10.54
N PRO A 53 0.24 2.56 10.52
CA PRO A 53 1.29 2.62 11.54
C PRO A 53 2.13 3.90 11.48
N CYS A 54 2.21 4.56 10.32
CA CYS A 54 2.97 5.79 10.14
C CYS A 54 2.14 7.05 10.38
N LEU A 55 0.81 6.94 10.46
CA LEU A 55 -0.10 8.08 10.68
C LEU A 55 0.20 8.83 11.99
N PRO A 56 0.43 8.16 13.14
CA PRO A 56 0.72 8.84 14.39
C PRO A 56 2.01 9.67 14.33
N GLY A 57 3.07 9.15 13.70
CA GLY A 57 4.32 9.89 13.51
C GLY A 57 4.13 11.10 12.58
N TYR A 58 3.35 10.96 11.52
CA TYR A 58 2.97 12.09 10.66
C TYR A 58 2.22 13.19 11.41
N LEU A 59 1.27 12.83 12.28
CA LEU A 59 0.48 13.80 13.06
C LEU A 59 1.33 14.60 14.05
N VAL A 60 2.42 14.01 14.56
CA VAL A 60 3.41 14.72 15.38
C VAL A 60 4.21 15.70 14.53
N VAL A 61 4.70 15.26 13.36
CA VAL A 61 5.50 16.10 12.45
C VAL A 61 4.68 17.25 11.86
N SER A 62 3.39 17.05 11.62
CA SER A 62 2.48 18.08 11.12
C SER A 62 2.02 19.08 12.20
N GLY A 63 2.41 18.87 13.46
CA GLY A 63 2.08 19.75 14.58
C GLY A 63 0.64 19.61 15.09
N VAL A 64 -0.08 18.56 14.68
CA VAL A 64 -1.45 18.28 15.14
C VAL A 64 -1.44 17.60 16.51
N LEU A 65 -0.44 16.76 16.78
CA LEU A 65 -0.24 16.09 18.07
C LEU A 65 1.08 16.48 18.70
N ASP A 66 1.10 16.60 20.03
CA ASP A 66 2.33 16.76 20.78
C ASP A 66 3.18 15.50 20.73
N LYS A 67 4.51 15.67 20.62
CA LYS A 67 5.47 14.56 20.62
C LYS A 67 5.39 13.70 21.89
N ALA A 68 4.95 14.29 23.01
CA ALA A 68 4.75 13.59 24.27
C ALA A 68 3.52 12.67 24.28
N SER A 69 2.57 12.88 23.37
CA SER A 69 1.32 12.11 23.29
C SER A 69 1.43 10.85 22.43
N VAL A 70 2.55 10.66 21.74
CA VAL A 70 2.76 9.55 20.80
C VAL A 70 4.01 8.76 21.21
N ASN A 71 3.95 7.44 21.07
CA ASN A 71 5.10 6.58 21.36
C ASN A 71 6.31 7.01 20.50
N PRO A 72 7.50 7.24 21.10
CA PRO A 72 8.71 7.61 20.38
C PRO A 72 9.04 6.68 19.20
N GLY A 73 8.74 5.38 19.33
CA GLY A 73 8.95 4.40 18.27
C GLY A 73 8.13 4.68 17.00
N LEU A 74 6.90 5.21 17.13
CA LEU A 74 6.06 5.56 15.98
C LEU A 74 6.54 6.83 15.28
N VAL A 75 7.15 7.75 16.03
CA VAL A 75 7.79 8.94 15.48
C VAL A 75 9.01 8.53 14.66
N SER A 76 9.90 7.70 15.22
CA SER A 76 11.07 7.17 14.49
C SER A 76 10.68 6.27 13.31
N LEU A 77 9.55 5.56 13.40
CA LEU A 77 9.02 4.76 12.28
C LEU A 77 8.66 5.64 11.09
N PHE A 78 8.17 6.85 11.33
CA PHE A 78 7.81 7.78 10.25
C PHE A 78 9.03 8.25 9.46
N ASP A 79 10.20 8.40 10.09
CA ASP A 79 11.46 8.76 9.40
C ASP A 79 11.82 7.76 8.29
N PHE A 80 11.57 6.47 8.52
CA PHE A 80 11.73 5.40 7.53
C PHE A 80 10.40 4.93 6.93
N GLY A 81 9.33 5.71 7.13
CA GLY A 81 7.96 5.31 6.83
C GLY A 81 7.74 5.00 5.35
N TRP A 82 8.53 5.60 4.45
CA TRP A 82 8.47 5.27 3.03
C TRP A 82 8.84 3.81 2.75
N PHE A 83 9.95 3.32 3.29
CA PHE A 83 10.40 1.94 3.11
C PHE A 83 9.50 0.95 3.86
N PHE A 84 9.08 1.31 5.07
CA PHE A 84 8.14 0.50 5.84
C PHE A 84 6.82 0.30 5.08
N SER A 85 6.20 1.38 4.62
CA SER A 85 4.96 1.31 3.85
C SER A 85 5.12 0.49 2.57
N LEU A 86 6.24 0.63 1.87
CA LEU A 86 6.54 -0.13 0.64
C LEU A 86 6.61 -1.63 0.91
N LEU A 87 7.37 -2.03 1.92
CA LEU A 87 7.58 -3.43 2.24
C LEU A 87 6.32 -4.09 2.79
N VAL A 88 5.61 -3.42 3.72
CA VAL A 88 4.40 -3.97 4.33
C VAL A 88 3.26 -4.09 3.32
N ALA A 89 2.98 -3.01 2.57
CA ALA A 89 1.91 -3.03 1.58
C ALA A 89 2.24 -3.99 0.43
N GLY A 90 3.48 -3.98 -0.05
CA GLY A 90 3.94 -4.90 -1.08
C GLY A 90 3.84 -6.36 -0.64
N ALA A 91 4.36 -6.72 0.53
CA ALA A 91 4.34 -8.09 1.03
C ALA A 91 2.91 -8.61 1.24
N TYR A 92 2.04 -7.82 1.88
CA TYR A 92 0.63 -8.19 2.04
C TYR A 92 -0.05 -8.40 0.69
N TYR A 93 0.17 -7.49 -0.26
CA TYR A 93 -0.43 -7.58 -1.57
C TYR A 93 0.06 -8.81 -2.34
N THR A 94 1.37 -9.10 -2.33
CA THR A 94 1.92 -10.29 -3.00
C THR A 94 1.31 -11.60 -2.49
N ILE A 95 1.04 -11.69 -1.17
CA ILE A 95 0.46 -12.89 -0.57
C ILE A 95 -1.03 -13.04 -0.88
N THR A 96 -1.75 -11.92 -0.95
CA THR A 96 -3.23 -11.93 -1.00
C THR A 96 -3.81 -11.63 -2.39
N ALA A 97 -3.01 -11.11 -3.32
CA ALA A 97 -3.45 -10.82 -4.66
C ALA A 97 -3.83 -12.10 -5.41
N LYS A 98 -4.98 -12.05 -6.09
CA LYS A 98 -5.40 -13.12 -7.00
C LYS A 98 -4.53 -13.09 -8.25
N ARG A 99 -3.86 -14.22 -8.53
CA ARG A 99 -3.18 -14.48 -9.81
C ARG A 99 -4.28 -14.82 -10.84
N SER A 100 -4.59 -13.89 -11.74
CA SER A 100 -5.60 -14.04 -12.79
C SER A 100 -4.96 -13.95 -14.17
#